data_AF-A0A183DAV0-F1
#
_entry.id   AF-A0A183DAV0-F1
#
_cell.length_a   1.000
_cell.length_b   1.000
_cell.length_c   1.000
_cell.angle_alpha   90.00
_cell.angle_beta   90.00
_cell.angle_gamma   90.00
#
_symmetry.space_group_name_H-M   'P 1'
#
loop_
_entity.id
_entity.type
_entity.pdbx_description
1 polymer ?
#
loop_
_entity_poly.entity_id
_entity_poly.type
_entity_poly.pdbx_seq_one_letter_code
_entity_poly.pdbx_strand_id
1 'polypeptide(L)'
;MFFIAMNSNGAIARKKLEVEEVDRIPGLKIIRPKIFPDNRGYFVESYNEQELTAHGFTEKFKQDNHSYSKCGVLRGLHMQPGMGKLVSVISGEIFDVAVDARPNSATFGKWHGIILDSKTRTNFWIPDGFLHGFYVCFFSFL
;
A
#
# COMPACT_ATOMS: atom_id res chain seq x y z
N MET A 1 9.97 -15.90 -7.11
CA MET A 1 10.57 -16.01 -5.77
C MET A 1 11.63 -14.92 -5.66
N PHE A 2 11.28 -13.77 -5.11
CA PHE A 2 12.21 -12.64 -4.94
C PHE A 2 12.85 -12.76 -3.56
N PHE A 3 14.17 -12.91 -3.51
CA PHE A 3 14.93 -12.96 -2.27
C PHE A 3 15.03 -11.57 -1.67
N ILE A 4 14.37 -11.33 -0.54
CA ILE A 4 14.56 -10.12 0.27
C ILE A 4 15.84 -10.34 1.08
N ALA A 5 16.93 -9.67 0.71
CA ALA A 5 18.13 -9.63 1.54
C ALA A 5 17.85 -8.74 2.76
N MET A 6 17.53 -9.36 3.90
CA MET A 6 17.50 -8.65 5.19
C MET A 6 18.93 -8.37 5.64
N ASN A 7 19.22 -7.14 6.04
CA ASN A 7 20.48 -6.86 6.72
C ASN A 7 20.47 -7.46 8.15
N SER A 8 21.63 -7.49 8.80
CA SER A 8 21.82 -8.09 10.14
C SER A 8 20.93 -7.53 11.25
N ASN A 9 20.23 -6.41 10.99
CA ASN A 9 19.34 -5.73 11.93
C ASN A 9 17.85 -5.92 11.59
N GLY A 10 17.51 -6.76 10.60
CA GLY A 10 16.12 -7.04 10.20
C GLY A 10 15.44 -5.91 9.41
N ALA A 11 16.20 -4.92 8.91
CA ALA A 11 15.67 -3.82 8.12
C ALA A 11 15.83 -4.10 6.62
N ILE A 12 14.75 -3.93 5.87
CA ILE A 12 14.76 -4.06 4.40
C ILE A 12 15.45 -2.82 3.83
N ALA A 13 16.58 -3.01 3.16
CA ALA A 13 17.23 -1.94 2.39
C ALA A 13 16.64 -1.93 0.98
N ARG A 14 16.09 -0.78 0.54
CA ARG A 14 15.58 -0.62 -0.82
C ARG A 14 16.09 0.68 -1.42
N LYS A 15 16.94 0.57 -2.45
CA LYS A 15 17.62 1.74 -3.06
C LYS A 15 16.79 2.43 -4.15
N LYS A 16 15.74 1.80 -4.64
CA LYS A 16 14.89 2.31 -5.73
C LYS A 16 13.41 2.13 -5.37
N LEU A 17 12.57 3.00 -5.90
CA LEU A 17 11.13 2.75 -5.90
C LEU A 17 10.85 1.57 -6.83
N GLU A 18 10.04 0.64 -6.37
CA GLU A 18 9.52 -0.44 -7.20
C GLU A 18 8.00 -0.31 -7.27
N VAL A 19 7.46 -0.41 -8.48
CA VAL A 19 6.01 -0.35 -8.73
C VAL A 19 5.63 -1.61 -9.47
N GLU A 20 4.64 -2.32 -8.94
CA GLU A 20 4.08 -3.54 -9.51
C GLU A 20 2.60 -3.32 -9.77
N GLU A 21 2.14 -3.63 -10.97
CA GLU A 21 0.70 -3.64 -11.27
C GLU A 21 0.08 -4.93 -10.75
N VAL A 22 -1.12 -4.84 -10.18
CA VAL A 22 -1.84 -6.02 -9.73
C VAL A 22 -2.40 -6.77 -10.93
N ASP A 23 -1.92 -8.00 -11.12
CA ASP A 23 -2.42 -8.90 -12.14
C ASP A 23 -3.95 -9.03 -12.09
N ARG A 24 -4.58 -9.01 -13.26
CA ARG A 24 -6.02 -9.26 -13.48
C ARG A 24 -6.98 -8.21 -12.91
N ILE A 25 -6.52 -7.14 -12.24
CA ILE A 25 -7.38 -6.02 -11.83
C ILE A 25 -6.69 -4.69 -12.19
N PRO A 26 -6.86 -4.20 -13.43
CA PRO A 26 -6.14 -3.04 -13.94
C PRO A 26 -6.38 -1.77 -13.12
N GLY A 27 -5.29 -1.06 -12.82
CA GLY A 27 -5.27 0.23 -12.12
C GLY A 27 -4.77 0.13 -10.67
N LEU A 28 -4.88 -1.03 -10.02
CA LEU A 28 -4.29 -1.27 -8.72
C LEU A 28 -2.78 -1.44 -8.84
N LYS A 29 -2.02 -0.81 -7.94
CA LYS A 29 -0.55 -0.89 -7.94
C LYS A 29 0.00 -1.11 -6.53
N ILE A 30 1.00 -1.96 -6.41
CA ILE A 30 1.78 -2.18 -5.18
C ILE A 30 3.06 -1.37 -5.30
N ILE A 31 3.27 -0.45 -4.35
CA ILE A 31 4.41 0.47 -4.35
C ILE A 31 5.33 0.13 -3.20
N ARG A 32 6.59 -0.07 -3.52
CA ARG A 32 7.65 -0.44 -2.57
C ARG A 32 8.64 0.73 -2.49
N PRO A 33 8.55 1.59 -1.45
CA PRO A 33 9.32 2.83 -1.35
C PRO A 33 10.80 2.59 -1.08
N LYS A 34 11.65 3.58 -1.33
CA LYS A 34 13.06 3.51 -0.93
C LYS A 34 13.18 3.47 0.60
N ILE A 35 14.05 2.61 1.11
CA ILE A 35 14.33 2.45 2.54
C ILE A 35 15.84 2.44 2.74
N PHE A 36 16.31 3.37 3.57
CA PHE A 36 17.71 3.62 3.86
C PHE A 36 17.97 3.30 5.35
N PRO A 37 18.31 2.04 5.69
CA PRO A 37 18.61 1.67 7.07
C PRO A 37 20.02 2.11 7.48
N ASP A 38 20.18 2.42 8.76
CA ASP A 38 21.47 2.67 9.42
C ASP A 38 21.45 2.19 10.88
N ASN A 39 22.48 2.51 11.66
CA ASN A 39 22.57 2.12 13.07
C ASN A 39 21.58 2.87 14.01
N ARG A 40 20.93 3.93 13.54
CA ARG A 40 19.92 4.70 14.27
C ARG A 40 18.50 4.19 14.00
N GLY A 41 18.31 3.50 12.86
CA GLY A 41 17.03 2.98 12.42
C GLY A 41 16.94 2.96 10.90
N TYR A 42 15.97 3.66 10.34
CA TYR A 42 15.80 3.79 8.89
C TYR A 42 15.16 5.12 8.51
N PHE A 43 15.45 5.56 7.28
CA PHE A 43 14.73 6.64 6.60
C PHE A 43 13.96 6.06 5.41
N VAL A 44 12.71 6.48 5.21
CA VAL A 44 11.86 6.00 4.10
C VAL A 44 11.39 7.19 3.28
N GLU A 45 11.60 7.11 1.96
CA GLU A 45 10.99 8.03 1.00
C GLU A 45 9.63 7.46 0.61
N SER A 46 8.61 7.71 1.43
CA SER A 46 7.28 7.11 1.28
C SER A 46 6.46 7.73 0.14
N TYR A 47 6.83 8.94 -0.29
CA TYR A 47 6.24 9.68 -1.40
C TYR A 47 7.30 10.58 -2.06
N ASN A 48 7.38 10.52 -3.39
CA ASN A 48 8.17 11.42 -4.21
C ASN A 48 7.36 11.70 -5.49
N GLU A 49 6.88 12.93 -5.66
CA GLU A 49 6.01 13.30 -6.78
C GLU A 49 6.68 13.06 -8.13
N GLN A 50 7.95 13.45 -8.28
CA GLN A 50 8.68 13.29 -9.53
C GLN A 50 8.84 11.81 -9.90
N GLU A 51 9.18 10.96 -8.92
CA GLU A 51 9.38 9.54 -9.15
C GLU A 51 8.05 8.82 -9.40
N LEU A 52 6.99 9.14 -8.67
CA LEU A 52 5.66 8.59 -8.94
C LEU A 52 5.14 9.05 -10.31
N THR A 53 5.35 10.31 -10.68
CA THR A 53 4.99 10.80 -12.02
C THR A 53 5.73 10.02 -13.11
N ALA A 54 7.02 9.73 -12.91
CA ALA A 54 7.80 8.90 -13.82
C ALA A 54 7.30 7.44 -13.92
N HIS A 55 6.55 6.95 -12.92
CA HIS A 55 5.88 5.64 -12.92
C HIS A 55 4.38 5.72 -13.31
N GLY A 56 3.97 6.81 -13.95
CA GLY A 56 2.63 6.96 -14.51
C GLY A 56 1.52 7.25 -13.50
N PHE A 57 1.87 7.82 -12.34
CA PHE A 57 0.88 8.40 -11.42
C PHE A 57 0.69 9.87 -11.80
N THR A 58 -0.54 10.29 -12.03
CA THR A 58 -0.87 11.68 -12.41
C THR A 58 -1.84 12.34 -11.44
N GLU A 59 -2.23 11.61 -10.41
CA GLU A 59 -3.19 12.02 -9.40
C GLU A 59 -2.58 13.05 -8.45
N LYS A 60 -3.36 14.09 -8.15
CA LYS A 60 -3.01 15.06 -7.11
C LYS A 60 -3.57 14.57 -5.78
N PHE A 61 -2.68 14.32 -4.82
CA PHE A 61 -3.06 13.98 -3.45
C PHE A 61 -3.68 15.22 -2.76
N LYS A 62 -4.97 15.13 -2.43
CA LYS A 62 -5.76 16.26 -1.88
C LYS A 62 -5.83 16.27 -0.36
N GLN A 63 -5.65 15.10 0.26
CA GLN A 63 -5.88 14.89 1.68
C GLN A 63 -4.93 13.82 2.21
N ASP A 64 -4.54 13.99 3.46
CA ASP A 64 -3.84 12.97 4.24
C ASP A 64 -4.70 12.56 5.44
N ASN A 65 -4.64 11.27 5.78
CA ASN A 65 -5.36 10.69 6.89
C ASN A 65 -4.48 9.67 7.60
N HIS A 66 -4.46 9.77 8.93
CA HIS A 66 -3.82 8.78 9.78
C HIS A 66 -4.84 8.20 10.74
N SER A 67 -4.93 6.87 10.82
CA SER A 67 -5.87 6.18 11.70
C SER A 67 -5.16 5.13 12.55
N TYR A 68 -5.60 5.02 13.80
CA TYR A 68 -5.24 3.92 14.69
C TYR A 68 -6.45 2.98 14.85
N SER A 69 -6.20 1.68 14.79
CA SER A 69 -7.22 0.65 14.91
C SER A 69 -6.72 -0.49 15.77
N LYS A 70 -7.58 -1.01 16.65
CA LYS A 70 -7.27 -2.17 17.50
C LYS A 70 -7.28 -3.45 16.65
N CYS A 71 -6.57 -4.48 17.09
CA CYS A 71 -6.63 -5.81 16.48
C CYS A 71 -8.08 -6.28 16.32
N GLY A 72 -8.40 -6.89 15.18
CA GLY A 72 -9.75 -7.37 14.86
C GLY A 72 -10.72 -6.31 14.34
N VAL A 73 -10.30 -5.04 14.22
CA VAL A 73 -11.13 -4.00 13.61
C VAL A 73 -11.16 -4.16 12.09
N LEU A 74 -12.37 -4.11 11.54
CA LEU A 74 -12.63 -3.95 10.11
C LEU A 74 -13.09 -2.51 9.83
N ARG A 75 -12.53 -1.86 8.80
CA ARG A 75 -13.02 -0.58 8.27
C ARG A 75 -13.24 -0.70 6.79
N GLY A 76 -14.44 -0.34 6.31
CA GLY A 76 -14.78 -0.37 4.90
C GLY A 76 -16.06 -1.16 4.60
N LEU A 77 -16.42 -1.33 3.33
CA LEU A 77 -15.71 -0.79 2.16
C LEU A 77 -16.17 0.65 1.83
N HIS A 78 -15.22 1.56 1.63
CA HIS A 78 -15.47 2.98 1.37
C HIS A 78 -14.84 3.43 0.05
N MET A 79 -15.56 4.25 -0.70
CA MET A 79 -15.04 5.01 -1.84
C MET A 79 -15.18 6.51 -1.55
N GLN A 80 -14.21 7.29 -2.02
CA GLN A 80 -14.31 8.74 -2.02
C GLN A 80 -14.32 9.21 -3.48
N PRO A 81 -15.49 9.58 -4.03
CA PRO A 81 -15.62 9.90 -5.46
C PRO A 81 -14.63 10.98 -5.91
N GLY A 82 -13.92 10.72 -7.01
CA GLY A 82 -12.94 11.67 -7.58
C GLY A 82 -11.61 11.72 -6.84
N MET A 83 -11.28 10.68 -6.04
CA MET A 83 -10.03 10.59 -5.29
C MET A 83 -9.54 9.14 -5.12
N GLY A 84 -8.32 8.86 -5.60
CA GLY A 84 -7.60 7.63 -5.27
C GLY A 84 -7.02 7.65 -3.85
N LYS A 85 -6.55 6.49 -3.39
CA LYS A 85 -5.95 6.29 -2.06
C LYS A 85 -4.57 5.66 -2.23
N LEU A 86 -3.60 6.21 -1.51
CA LEU A 86 -2.30 5.57 -1.29
C LEU A 86 -2.23 5.15 0.19
N VAL A 87 -2.35 3.86 0.45
CA VAL A 87 -2.50 3.31 1.80
C VAL A 87 -1.18 2.69 2.25
N SER A 88 -0.76 2.95 3.49
CA SER A 88 0.45 2.39 4.08
C SER A 88 0.26 2.10 5.57
N VAL A 89 1.14 1.27 6.14
CA VAL A 89 1.13 0.93 7.57
C VAL A 89 2.43 1.36 8.21
N ILE A 90 2.33 2.27 9.19
CA ILE A 90 3.48 2.83 9.93
C ILE A 90 3.84 1.95 11.12
N SER A 91 2.83 1.42 11.81
CA SER A 91 2.97 0.46 12.90
C SER A 91 1.82 -0.52 12.76
N GLY A 92 2.14 -1.80 12.77
CA GLY A 92 1.10 -2.81 12.68
C GLY A 92 1.21 -3.70 11.44
N GLU A 93 0.10 -4.38 11.19
CA GLU A 93 -0.16 -5.21 10.02
C GLU A 93 -1.68 -5.20 9.78
N ILE A 94 -2.07 -5.04 8.52
CA ILE A 94 -3.45 -5.13 8.08
C ILE A 94 -3.53 -6.02 6.83
N PHE A 95 -4.68 -6.68 6.67
CA PHE A 95 -5.10 -7.20 5.38
C PHE A 95 -5.94 -6.12 4.69
N ASP A 96 -5.35 -5.43 3.71
CA ASP A 96 -5.96 -4.35 2.95
C ASP A 96 -6.60 -4.90 1.67
N VAL A 97 -7.79 -4.41 1.33
CA VAL A 97 -8.62 -4.92 0.23
C VAL A 97 -9.13 -3.77 -0.62
N ALA A 98 -9.01 -3.93 -1.94
CA ALA A 98 -9.66 -3.09 -2.93
C ALA A 98 -10.62 -3.92 -3.78
N VAL A 99 -11.83 -3.40 -4.02
CA VAL A 99 -12.86 -3.98 -4.88
C VAL A 99 -13.15 -3.04 -6.03
N ASP A 100 -13.07 -3.54 -7.26
CA ASP A 100 -13.38 -2.75 -8.45
C ASP A 100 -14.88 -2.49 -8.54
N ALA A 101 -15.28 -1.22 -8.40
CA ALA A 101 -16.67 -0.79 -8.46
C ALA A 101 -16.95 0.11 -9.68
N ARG A 102 -16.08 0.08 -10.70
CA ARG A 102 -16.24 0.84 -11.93
C ARG A 102 -17.29 0.17 -12.83
N PRO A 103 -18.45 0.79 -13.12
CA PRO A 103 -19.61 0.11 -13.73
C PRO A 103 -19.35 -0.62 -15.07
N ASN A 104 -18.40 -0.13 -15.87
CA ASN A 104 -18.06 -0.69 -17.18
C ASN A 104 -16.73 -1.46 -17.19
N SER A 105 -16.16 -1.74 -16.02
CA SER A 105 -14.91 -2.48 -15.94
C SER A 105 -15.13 -3.97 -16.24
N ALA A 106 -14.23 -4.54 -17.05
CA ALA A 106 -14.17 -5.99 -17.26
C ALA A 106 -13.92 -6.77 -15.95
N THR A 107 -13.45 -6.09 -14.91
CA THR A 107 -13.16 -6.64 -13.58
C THR A 107 -14.12 -6.14 -12.51
N PHE A 108 -15.29 -5.59 -12.88
CA PHE A 108 -16.30 -5.14 -11.91
C PHE A 108 -16.67 -6.24 -10.91
N GLY A 109 -16.69 -5.88 -9.62
CA GLY A 109 -16.93 -6.78 -8.50
C GLY A 109 -15.76 -7.71 -8.15
N LYS A 110 -14.67 -7.71 -8.92
CA LYS A 110 -13.44 -8.41 -8.55
C LYS A 110 -12.68 -7.60 -7.51
N TRP A 111 -11.88 -8.30 -6.71
CA TRP A 111 -11.14 -7.71 -5.61
C TRP A 111 -9.71 -8.26 -5.55
N HIS A 112 -8.83 -7.46 -4.97
CA HIS A 112 -7.47 -7.84 -4.63
C HIS A 112 -7.22 -7.51 -3.16
N GLY A 113 -6.53 -8.41 -2.46
CA GLY A 113 -6.13 -8.22 -1.07
C GLY A 113 -4.64 -8.39 -0.91
N ILE A 114 -4.03 -7.56 -0.06
CA ILE A 114 -2.60 -7.55 0.23
C ILE A 114 -2.36 -7.34 1.73
N ILE A 115 -1.30 -7.96 2.25
CA ILE A 115 -0.81 -7.64 3.59
C ILE A 115 0.06 -6.39 3.51
N LEU A 116 -0.33 -5.35 4.26
CA LEU A 116 0.49 -4.16 4.47
C LEU A 116 0.96 -4.16 5.93
N ASP A 117 2.24 -3.88 6.13
CA ASP A 117 2.86 -3.98 7.43
C ASP A 117 3.98 -2.94 7.62
N SER A 118 4.33 -2.72 8.88
CA SER A 118 5.40 -1.81 9.28
C SER A 118 6.81 -2.39 9.14
N LYS A 119 7.00 -3.55 8.49
CA LYS A 119 8.33 -4.14 8.21
C LYS A 119 8.71 -3.87 6.75
N THR A 120 7.86 -4.26 5.81
CA THR A 120 8.03 -4.09 4.37
C THR A 120 7.77 -2.66 3.90
N ARG A 121 6.94 -1.91 4.66
CA ARG A 121 6.52 -0.53 4.35
C ARG A 121 6.00 -0.42 2.92
N THR A 122 5.31 -1.46 2.48
CA THR A 122 4.66 -1.49 1.18
C THR A 122 3.45 -0.56 1.24
N ASN A 123 3.23 0.19 0.17
CA ASN A 123 2.04 0.99 -0.02
C ASN A 123 1.14 0.33 -1.07
N PHE A 124 -0.17 0.46 -0.90
CA PHE A 124 -1.15 0.00 -1.88
C PHE A 124 -1.84 1.21 -2.51
N TRP A 125 -1.72 1.33 -3.82
CA TRP A 125 -2.41 2.33 -4.61
C TRP A 125 -3.74 1.79 -5.13
N ILE A 126 -4.79 2.54 -4.82
CA ILE A 126 -6.17 2.24 -5.16
C ILE A 126 -6.74 3.46 -5.88
N PRO A 127 -6.94 3.42 -7.20
CA PRO A 127 -7.42 4.58 -7.94
C PRO A 127 -8.91 4.85 -7.65
N ASP A 128 -9.40 5.99 -8.12
CA ASP A 128 -10.83 6.32 -8.04
C ASP A 128 -11.70 5.25 -8.71
N GLY A 129 -12.93 5.08 -8.21
CA GLY A 129 -13.85 4.04 -8.65
C GLY A 129 -13.67 2.67 -8.01
N PHE A 130 -12.75 2.51 -7.05
CA PHE A 130 -12.61 1.33 -6.22
C PHE A 130 -13.20 1.54 -4.82
N LEU A 131 -13.84 0.51 -4.27
CA LEU A 131 -14.16 0.44 -2.85
C LEU A 131 -12.93 -0.09 -2.10
N HIS A 132 -12.62 0.49 -0.94
CA HIS A 132 -11.45 0.12 -0.13
C HIS A 132 -11.82 -0.16 1.32
N GLY A 133 -11.18 -1.16 1.91
CA GLY A 133 -11.22 -1.40 3.34
C GLY A 133 -10.08 -2.28 3.82
N PHE A 134 -9.98 -2.45 5.13
CA PHE A 134 -8.95 -3.29 5.73
C PHE A 134 -9.43 -3.97 7.01
N TYR A 135 -8.73 -5.04 7.36
CA TYR A 135 -8.87 -5.74 8.64
C TYR A 135 -7.53 -5.73 9.38
N VAL A 136 -7.54 -5.37 10.66
CA VAL A 136 -6.33 -5.36 11.50
C VAL A 136 -5.98 -6.79 11.91
N CYS A 137 -4.84 -7.28 11.44
CA CYS A 137 -4.35 -8.63 11.69
C CYS A 137 -3.84 -8.78 13.14
N PHE A 138 -3.85 -10.03 13.63
CA PHE A 138 -3.16 -10.36 14.87
C PHE A 138 -1.65 -10.27 14.67
N PHE A 139 -0.96 -9.49 15.51
CA PHE A 139 0.48 -9.55 15.63
C PHE A 139 0.91 -10.91 16.14
N SER A 140 1.30 -11.82 15.25
CA SER A 140 2.06 -13.01 15.65
C SER A 140 3.54 -12.62 15.72
N PHE A 141 4.01 -12.31 16.91
CA PHE A 141 5.39 -12.62 17.26
C PHE A 141 5.35 -13.97 17.97
N LEU A 142 5.63 -15.04 17.21
CA LEU A 142 6.35 -16.20 17.73
C LEU A 142 7.80 -16.06 17.28
#